data_AF-A0A8J4AT03-F1
#
_entry.id   AF-A0A8J4AT03-F1
#
_cell.length_a   1.000
_cell.length_b   1.000
_cell.length_c   1.000
_cell.angle_alpha   90.00
_cell.angle_beta   90.00
_cell.angle_gamma   90.00
#
_symmetry.space_group_name_H-M   'P 1'
#
loop_
_entity.id
_entity.type
_entity.pdbx_description
1 polymer ?
#
loop_
_entity_poly.entity_id
_entity_poly.type
_entity_poly.pdbx_seq_one_letter_code
_entity_poly.pdbx_strand_id
1 'polypeptide(L)'
;MALSLQRNSLGRCVVQRPQTAQRVLLSTQRRQLCKPCRAIEIDFSDPDTQISLAGMVLGLVAGIGAPFWYINRAEKDEERLEELRALNRATFSQTGEYMSDEEIAKIRKPKWTDRREWVDDD
;
A
#
# COMPACT_ATOMS: atom_id res chain seq x y z
N MET A 1 37.58 49.44 -18.65
CA MET A 1 36.40 49.36 -19.53
C MET A 1 36.86 49.64 -20.95
N ALA A 2 36.91 48.63 -21.82
CA ALA A 2 37.22 48.79 -23.23
C ALA A 2 36.09 48.09 -24.01
N LEU A 3 35.33 48.91 -24.74
CA LEU A 3 34.30 48.50 -25.68
C LEU A 3 34.98 48.16 -27.01
N SER A 4 34.68 47.00 -27.60
CA SER A 4 34.80 46.84 -29.05
C SER A 4 33.59 46.07 -29.58
N LEU A 5 32.87 46.80 -30.44
CA LEU A 5 31.65 46.46 -31.13
C LEU A 5 31.90 45.59 -32.36
N GLN A 6 30.91 44.72 -32.64
CA GLN A 6 30.38 44.36 -33.96
C GLN A 6 31.33 43.90 -35.08
N ARG A 7 31.03 42.71 -35.65
CA ARG A 7 30.27 42.60 -36.92
C ARG A 7 29.97 41.15 -37.30
N ASN A 8 28.68 40.84 -37.33
CA ASN A 8 28.12 39.74 -38.12
C ASN A 8 28.27 40.06 -39.60
N SER A 9 28.60 39.06 -40.43
CA SER A 9 28.29 39.07 -41.85
C SER A 9 27.73 37.71 -42.29
N LEU A 10 26.63 37.83 -43.03
CA LEU A 10 25.73 36.78 -43.49
C LEU A 10 26.28 36.08 -44.73
N GLY A 11 25.84 34.83 -44.92
CA GLY A 11 25.34 34.41 -46.23
C GLY A 11 26.07 33.22 -46.86
N ARG A 12 25.36 32.09 -46.92
CA ARG A 12 25.12 31.37 -48.18
C ARG A 12 24.02 30.33 -47.98
N CYS A 13 22.83 30.66 -48.48
CA CYS A 13 21.81 29.68 -48.82
C CYS A 13 22.30 28.86 -50.03
N VAL A 14 22.27 27.53 -49.92
CA VAL A 14 22.21 26.65 -51.09
C VAL A 14 21.03 25.71 -50.90
N VAL A 15 20.06 25.89 -51.79
CA VAL A 15 18.92 25.01 -52.02
C VAL A 15 19.43 23.83 -52.84
N GLN A 16 19.22 22.60 -52.37
CA GLN A 16 19.16 21.43 -53.24
C GLN A 16 17.92 20.59 -52.92
N ARG A 17 17.20 20.29 -54.00
CA ARG A 17 15.91 19.61 -54.12
C ARG A 17 16.06 18.07 -54.06
N PRO A 18 14.95 17.31 -53.99
CA PRO A 18 14.89 16.02 -53.30
C PRO A 18 15.34 14.86 -54.17
N GLN A 19 15.99 13.86 -53.56
CA GLN A 19 16.12 12.52 -54.14
C GLN A 19 15.27 11.54 -53.35
N THR A 20 14.32 10.96 -54.08
CA THR A 20 13.43 9.89 -53.69
C THR A 20 14.16 8.54 -53.70
N ALA A 21 13.79 7.72 -52.72
CA ALA A 21 13.82 6.26 -52.72
C ALA A 21 15.19 5.55 -52.76
N GLN A 22 15.63 5.06 -51.60
CA GLN A 22 15.89 3.62 -51.48
C GLN A 22 15.72 3.14 -50.04
N ARG A 23 14.80 2.20 -49.85
CA ARG A 23 14.59 1.43 -48.62
C ARG A 23 15.81 0.54 -48.38
N VAL A 24 16.41 0.65 -47.21
CA VAL A 24 16.87 -0.54 -46.49
C VAL A 24 16.52 -0.35 -45.02
N LEU A 25 15.43 -0.99 -44.61
CA LEU A 25 15.15 -1.31 -43.23
C LEU A 25 16.23 -2.29 -42.75
N LEU A 26 17.37 -1.77 -42.29
CA LEU A 26 18.20 -2.52 -41.36
C LEU A 26 17.57 -2.33 -39.99
N SER A 27 16.60 -3.20 -39.71
CA SER A 27 16.20 -3.52 -38.35
C SER A 27 17.43 -4.11 -37.67
N THR A 28 18.27 -3.26 -37.10
CA THR A 28 19.32 -3.68 -36.18
C THR A 28 18.58 -4.18 -34.95
N GLN A 29 18.22 -5.46 -34.98
CA GLN A 29 17.69 -6.19 -33.84
C GLN A 29 18.79 -6.18 -32.79
N ARG A 30 18.81 -5.13 -31.97
CA ARG A 30 19.70 -4.99 -30.83
C ARG A 30 19.23 -6.05 -29.84
N ARG A 31 19.73 -7.29 -30.01
CA ARG A 31 19.65 -8.34 -29.01
C ARG A 31 20.27 -7.74 -27.76
N GLN A 32 19.42 -7.26 -26.86
CA GLN A 32 19.84 -6.92 -25.51
C GLN A 32 20.26 -8.25 -24.90
N LEU A 33 21.56 -8.52 -24.99
CA LEU A 33 22.20 -9.63 -24.31
C LEU A 33 22.04 -9.32 -22.82
N CYS A 34 20.98 -9.85 -22.20
CA CYS A 34 20.84 -9.83 -20.75
C CYS A 34 22.13 -10.42 -20.19
N LYS A 35 22.92 -9.57 -19.51
CA LYS A 35 24.13 -10.04 -18.83
C LYS A 35 23.69 -11.14 -17.85
N PRO A 36 24.42 -12.26 -17.77
CA PRO A 36 24.06 -13.33 -16.86
C PRO A 36 23.97 -12.76 -15.44
N CYS A 37 22.86 -13.08 -14.75
CA CYS A 37 22.67 -12.70 -13.37
C CYS A 37 23.87 -13.21 -12.56
N ARG A 38 24.62 -12.30 -11.94
CA ARG A 38 25.65 -12.68 -10.99
C ARG A 38 24.97 -13.37 -9.82
N ALA A 39 25.47 -14.55 -9.44
CA ALA A 39 25.05 -15.22 -8.23
C ALA A 39 25.38 -14.32 -7.03
N ILE A 40 24.39 -14.08 -6.17
CA ILE A 40 24.58 -13.36 -4.91
C ILE A 40 25.02 -14.42 -3.90
N GLU A 41 26.31 -14.41 -3.56
CA GLU A 41 26.84 -15.21 -2.46
C GLU A 41 26.52 -14.46 -1.16
N ILE A 42 25.56 -14.99 -0.39
CA ILE A 42 25.15 -14.42 0.89
C ILE A 42 26.02 -15.07 1.96
N ASP A 43 26.88 -14.28 2.59
CA ASP A 43 27.65 -14.72 3.76
C ASP A 43 26.79 -14.53 5.03
N PHE A 44 26.32 -15.64 5.60
CA PHE A 44 25.49 -15.62 6.80
C PHE A 44 26.30 -15.46 8.09
N SER A 45 27.63 -15.46 8.03
CA SER A 45 28.49 -15.20 9.20
C SER A 45 28.75 -13.71 9.42
N ASP A 46 28.46 -12.86 8.43
CA ASP A 46 28.62 -11.42 8.55
C ASP A 46 27.46 -10.80 9.37
N PRO A 47 27.75 -10.08 10.48
CA PRO A 47 26.72 -9.46 11.32
C PRO A 47 25.81 -8.51 10.55
N ASP A 48 26.32 -7.78 9.56
CA ASP A 48 25.53 -6.83 8.78
C ASP A 48 24.48 -7.54 7.92
N THR A 49 24.84 -8.68 7.34
CA THR A 49 23.92 -9.54 6.58
C THR A 49 22.82 -10.12 7.48
N GLN A 50 23.17 -10.55 8.70
CA GLN A 50 22.19 -11.03 9.67
C GLN A 50 21.20 -9.95 10.11
N ILE A 51 21.70 -8.73 10.38
CA ILE A 51 20.85 -7.59 10.75
C ILE A 51 19.89 -7.24 9.60
N SER A 52 20.38 -7.25 8.35
CA SER A 52 19.55 -6.99 7.18
C SER A 52 18.44 -8.04 7.00
N LEU A 53 18.77 -9.32 7.18
CA LEU A 53 17.81 -10.42 7.09
C LEU A 53 16.77 -10.33 8.21
N ALA A 54 17.21 -10.08 9.44
CA ALA A 54 16.34 -9.91 10.59
C ALA A 54 15.39 -8.72 10.40
N GLY A 55 15.90 -7.59 9.90
CA GLY A 55 15.09 -6.42 9.58
C GLY A 55 14.05 -6.70 8.50
N MET A 56 14.42 -7.44 7.45
CA MET A 56 13.47 -7.86 6.40
C MET A 56 12.36 -8.75 6.96
N VAL A 57 12.72 -9.76 7.76
CA VAL A 57 11.74 -10.67 8.38
C VAL A 57 10.83 -9.90 9.33
N LEU A 58 11.39 -9.03 10.18
CA LEU A 58 10.61 -8.22 11.10
C LEU A 58 9.68 -7.25 10.36
N GLY A 59 10.16 -6.66 9.26
CA GLY A 59 9.36 -5.81 8.38
C GLY A 59 8.17 -6.55 7.76
N LEU A 60 8.37 -7.78 7.29
CA LEU A 60 7.30 -8.61 6.74
C LEU A 60 6.30 -9.04 7.82
N VAL A 61 6.79 -9.47 8.99
CA VAL A 61 5.94 -9.86 10.12
C VAL A 61 5.12 -8.66 10.61
N ALA A 62 5.72 -7.48 10.74
CA ALA A 62 4.99 -6.28 11.12
C ALA A 62 4.01 -5.83 10.02
N GLY A 63 4.42 -5.88 8.75
CA GLY A 63 3.62 -5.45 7.60
C GLY A 63 2.38 -6.31 7.36
N ILE A 64 2.46 -7.62 7.60
CA ILE A 64 1.32 -8.56 7.46
C ILE A 64 0.60 -8.74 8.80
N GLY A 65 1.35 -8.83 9.90
CA GLY A 65 0.80 -9.10 11.23
C GLY A 65 -0.01 -7.94 11.78
N ALA A 66 0.40 -6.69 11.56
CA ALA A 66 -0.36 -5.53 12.02
C ALA A 66 -1.78 -5.48 11.42
N PRO A 67 -1.99 -5.53 10.09
CA PRO A 67 -3.35 -5.50 9.54
C PRO A 67 -4.17 -6.73 9.96
N PHE A 68 -3.57 -7.92 10.01
CA PHE A 68 -4.27 -9.13 10.48
C PHE A 68 -4.72 -9.00 11.95
N TRP A 69 -3.88 -8.44 12.82
CA TRP A 69 -4.22 -8.20 14.22
C TRP A 69 -5.35 -7.19 14.36
N TYR A 70 -5.37 -6.13 13.55
CA TYR A 70 -6.47 -5.16 13.53
C TYR A 70 -7.80 -5.79 13.09
N ILE A 71 -7.79 -6.63 12.06
CA ILE A 71 -9.00 -7.34 11.59
C ILE A 71 -9.52 -8.28 12.67
N ASN A 72 -8.66 -9.13 13.23
CA ASN A 72 -9.06 -10.07 14.29
C ASN A 72 -9.59 -9.34 15.54
N ARG A 73 -9.03 -8.17 15.86
CA ARG A 73 -9.56 -7.33 16.94
C ARG A 73 -10.98 -6.81 16.62
N ALA A 74 -11.22 -6.40 15.38
CA ALA A 74 -12.53 -5.94 14.95
C ALA A 74 -13.56 -7.09 14.98
N GLU A 75 -13.19 -8.27 14.47
CA GLU A 75 -14.03 -9.48 14.53
C GLU A 75 -14.38 -9.87 15.97
N LYS A 76 -13.41 -9.84 16.89
CA LYS A 76 -13.65 -10.08 18.32
C LYS A 76 -14.56 -9.05 18.97
N ASP A 77 -14.49 -7.80 18.52
CA ASP A 77 -15.38 -6.73 18.99
C ASP A 77 -16.81 -6.89 18.43
N GLU A 78 -16.96 -7.42 17.21
CA GLU A 78 -18.24 -7.76 16.58
C GLU A 78 -18.88 -8.99 17.24
N GLU A 79 -18.11 -10.05 17.50
CA GLU A 79 -18.56 -11.25 18.21
C GLU A 79 -19.13 -10.89 19.60
N ARG A 80 -18.43 -10.02 20.36
CA ARG A 80 -18.94 -9.52 21.64
C ARG A 80 -20.20 -8.67 21.51
N LEU A 81 -20.37 -7.94 20.41
CA LEU A 81 -21.60 -7.21 20.14
C LEU A 81 -22.75 -8.17 19.84
N GLU A 82 -22.51 -9.23 19.10
CA GLU A 82 -23.50 -10.27 18.81
C GLU A 82 -23.91 -11.02 20.08
N GLU A 83 -22.94 -11.37 20.93
CA GLU A 83 -23.21 -11.94 22.25
C GLU A 83 -24.07 -10.99 23.11
N LEU A 84 -23.76 -9.69 23.10
CA LEU A 84 -24.56 -8.67 23.78
C LEU A 84 -25.98 -8.59 23.22
N ARG A 85 -26.15 -8.66 21.89
CA ARG A 85 -27.49 -8.70 21.25
C ARG A 85 -28.27 -9.93 21.66
N ALA A 86 -27.62 -11.10 21.64
CA ALA A 86 -28.24 -12.35 22.07
C ALA A 86 -28.65 -12.31 23.53
N LEU A 87 -27.81 -11.75 24.41
CA LEU A 87 -28.11 -11.58 25.82
C LEU A 87 -29.26 -10.59 26.04
N ASN A 88 -29.28 -9.45 25.35
CA ASN A 88 -30.38 -8.49 25.44
C ASN A 88 -31.72 -9.08 25.00
N ARG A 89 -31.73 -9.87 23.91
CA ARG A 89 -32.92 -10.60 23.46
C ARG A 89 -33.37 -11.64 24.49
N ALA A 90 -32.43 -12.38 25.09
CA ALA A 90 -32.72 -13.35 26.13
C ALA A 90 -33.28 -12.67 27.40
N THR A 91 -32.70 -11.58 27.85
CA THR A 91 -33.18 -10.79 29.00
C THR A 91 -34.57 -10.25 28.72
N PHE A 92 -34.80 -9.61 27.58
CA PHE A 92 -36.12 -9.09 27.20
C PHE A 92 -37.19 -10.19 27.18
N SER A 93 -36.88 -11.39 26.69
CA SER A 93 -37.82 -12.52 26.71
C SER A 93 -38.19 -12.99 28.12
N GLN A 94 -37.33 -12.74 29.12
CA GLN A 94 -37.52 -13.17 30.50
C GLN A 94 -38.14 -12.09 31.38
N THR A 95 -37.69 -10.84 31.24
CA THR A 95 -38.07 -9.72 32.11
C THR A 95 -39.05 -8.74 31.45
N GLY A 96 -39.14 -8.73 30.12
CA GLY A 96 -39.91 -7.74 29.35
C GLY A 96 -39.25 -6.37 29.21
N GLU A 97 -38.02 -6.20 29.72
CA GLU A 97 -37.23 -4.97 29.65
C GLU A 97 -35.85 -5.23 29.06
N TYR A 98 -35.33 -4.28 28.28
CA TYR A 98 -33.95 -4.33 27.75
C TYR A 98 -32.93 -4.01 28.85
N MET A 99 -31.68 -4.47 28.71
CA MET A 99 -30.61 -4.13 29.66
C MET A 99 -30.29 -2.64 29.59
N SER A 100 -29.99 -2.06 30.76
CA SER A 100 -29.63 -0.65 30.85
C SER A 100 -28.25 -0.37 30.24
N ASP A 101 -28.04 0.85 29.76
CA ASP A 101 -26.76 1.28 29.16
C ASP A 101 -25.56 1.06 30.12
N GLU A 102 -25.80 1.14 31.43
CA GLU A 102 -24.79 0.91 32.46
C GLU A 102 -24.37 -0.57 32.57
N GLU A 103 -25.27 -1.51 32.29
CA GLU A 103 -24.99 -2.94 32.28
C GLU A 103 -24.24 -3.34 31.01
N ILE A 104 -24.63 -2.75 29.87
CA ILE A 104 -23.93 -2.92 28.58
C ILE A 104 -22.51 -2.35 28.66
N ALA A 105 -22.33 -1.19 29.30
CA ALA A 105 -21.01 -0.55 29.48
C ALA A 105 -20.05 -1.36 30.37
N LYS A 106 -20.54 -2.24 31.26
CA LYS A 106 -19.71 -3.14 32.07
C LYS A 106 -19.13 -4.28 31.24
N ILE A 107 -19.84 -4.74 30.22
CA ILE A 107 -19.43 -5.84 29.35
C ILE A 107 -18.45 -5.34 28.28
N ARG A 108 -18.68 -4.13 27.77
CA ARG A 108 -17.90 -3.54 26.67
C ARG A 108 -17.69 -2.04 26.90
N LYS A 109 -16.50 -1.54 26.56
CA LYS A 109 -16.25 -0.09 26.52
C LYS A 109 -17.12 0.55 25.43
N PRO A 110 -17.83 1.65 25.72
CA PRO A 110 -18.68 2.31 24.73
C PRO A 110 -17.84 2.87 23.59
N LYS A 111 -18.27 2.62 22.35
CA LYS A 111 -17.65 3.17 21.14
C LYS A 111 -18.52 4.29 20.59
N TRP A 112 -17.93 5.21 19.82
CA TRP A 112 -18.67 6.31 19.19
C TRP A 112 -19.78 5.82 18.25
N THR A 113 -19.68 4.60 17.74
CA THR A 113 -20.68 3.93 16.89
C THR A 113 -21.95 3.50 17.64
N ASP A 114 -21.88 3.38 18.96
CA ASP A 114 -22.97 2.79 19.79
C ASP A 114 -24.08 3.80 20.09
N ARG A 115 -23.88 5.08 19.76
CA ARG A 115 -24.90 6.13 19.87
C ARG A 115 -25.93 6.10 18.75
N ARG A 116 -25.76 5.19 17.79
CA ARG A 116 -26.75 4.98 16.74
C ARG A 116 -27.92 4.23 17.35
N GLU A 117 -29.12 4.67 17.00
CA GLU A 117 -30.34 3.95 17.35
C GLU A 117 -30.21 2.51 16.84
N TRP A 118 -30.54 1.55 17.71
CA TRP A 118 -30.52 0.14 17.38
C TRP A 118 -31.62 -0.11 16.34
N VAL A 119 -31.23 -0.24 15.08
CA VAL A 119 -32.11 -0.72 14.01
C VAL A 119 -31.90 -2.22 13.93
N ASP A 120 -32.86 -2.99 14.44
CA ASP A 120 -32.97 -4.40 14.09
C ASP A 120 -33.52 -4.47 12.64
N ASP A 121 -32.83 -5.20 11.77
CA ASP A 121 -33.37 -5.59 10.47
C ASP A 121 -34.39 -6.71 10.73
N ASP A 122 -35.67 -6.35 10.84
CA ASP A 122 -36.78 -7.31 10.88
C ASP A 122 -36.81 -8.19 9.61
#